data_AF-A0A956Y707-F1
#
_entry.id   AF-A0A956Y707-F1
#
_cell.length_a   1.000
_cell.length_b   1.000
_cell.length_c   1.000
_cell.angle_alpha   90.00
_cell.angle_beta   90.00
_cell.angle_gamma   90.00
#
_symmetry.space_group_name_H-M   'P 1'
#
loop_
_entity.id
_entity.type
_entity.pdbx_description
1 polymer ?
#
loop_
_entity_poly.entity_id
_entity_poly.type
_entity_poly.pdbx_seq_one_letter_code
_entity_poly.pdbx_strand_id
1 'polypeptide(L)'
;MTAMKNERRSQGRTFVSLALVTSLLTLGLIVFGAVVRVTDSGLGCGSSWPLCDGKVLPPLDNITAWIEWLHRLFAALIGIFGLATLFVAWHSYRQNNQIVLWLTGVGAILFAVQSILGAIVVLFELPPTFVTLHLGTAMLLLASLLAAAVIAWYRPHSQPTGDYVRQLAYLNAVFALIIILTGALVRGAGATLACTEWPLCFENVLWPVDSGQLAMIHMLHRLAVAALGVSLLILVWQVLRNRQDGLSRSLAVGAFVAYLLQAGIGALYVISVAGPEWGAAHVGMAALTWALLIILSVTESLDFATTADNQLETQWQA
;
A
#
# COMPACT_ATOMS: atom_id res chain seq x y z
N MET A 1 16.78 -10.86 36.48
CA MET A 1 16.12 -11.48 35.29
C MET A 1 14.73 -10.92 34.99
N THR A 2 13.85 -10.72 35.97
CA THR A 2 12.46 -10.25 35.75
C THR A 2 12.36 -8.81 35.21
N ALA A 3 13.18 -7.88 35.71
CA ALA A 3 13.24 -6.50 35.21
C ALA A 3 13.68 -6.42 33.74
N MET A 4 14.76 -7.12 33.36
CA MET A 4 15.25 -7.18 31.98
C MET A 4 14.24 -7.84 31.00
N LYS A 5 13.37 -8.73 31.49
CA LYS A 5 12.31 -9.36 30.69
C LYS A 5 11.12 -8.41 30.49
N ASN A 6 10.82 -7.58 31.49
CA ASN A 6 9.79 -6.54 31.40
C ASN A 6 10.22 -5.38 30.50
N GLU A 7 11.49 -4.96 30.55
CA GLU A 7 12.05 -3.94 29.65
C GLU A 7 12.02 -4.38 28.19
N ARG A 8 12.45 -5.61 27.88
CA ARG A 8 12.34 -6.15 26.51
C ARG A 8 10.91 -6.25 26.00
N ARG A 9 9.95 -6.61 26.87
CA ARG A 9 8.51 -6.62 26.52
C ARG A 9 7.96 -5.21 26.29
N SER A 10 8.38 -4.24 27.07
CA SER A 10 8.00 -2.83 26.92
C SER A 10 8.52 -2.25 25.60
N GLN A 11 9.82 -2.43 25.32
CA GLN A 11 10.47 -1.95 24.10
C GLN A 11 9.85 -2.53 22.82
N GLY A 12 9.49 -3.82 22.82
CA GLY A 12 8.80 -4.44 21.69
C GLY A 12 7.40 -3.85 21.44
N ARG A 13 6.64 -3.53 22.50
CA ARG A 13 5.31 -2.89 22.35
C ARG A 13 5.42 -1.47 21.81
N THR A 14 6.42 -0.72 22.27
CA THR A 14 6.69 0.64 21.77
C THR A 14 7.03 0.62 20.29
N PHE A 15 7.92 -0.29 19.85
CA PHE A 15 8.25 -0.45 18.43
C PHE A 15 7.01 -0.75 17.58
N VAL A 16 6.22 -1.76 17.97
CA VAL A 16 5.02 -2.15 17.23
C VAL A 16 4.04 -0.98 17.13
N SER A 17 3.83 -0.26 18.23
CA SER A 17 2.92 0.89 18.25
C SER A 17 3.40 2.00 17.31
N LEU A 18 4.69 2.34 17.34
CA LEU A 18 5.28 3.31 16.43
C LEU A 18 5.19 2.86 14.97
N ALA A 19 5.55 1.62 14.65
CA ALA A 19 5.48 1.09 13.30
C ALA A 19 4.06 1.10 12.74
N LEU A 20 3.04 0.75 13.55
CA LEU A 20 1.64 0.82 13.16
C LEU A 20 1.16 2.26 12.97
N VAL A 21 1.51 3.18 13.87
CA VAL A 21 1.18 4.61 13.70
C VAL A 21 1.83 5.15 12.42
N THR A 22 3.12 4.91 12.19
CA THR A 22 3.81 5.34 10.97
C THR A 22 3.17 4.72 9.72
N SER A 23 2.75 3.45 9.77
CA SER A 23 2.03 2.79 8.68
C SER A 23 0.69 3.45 8.38
N LEU A 24 -0.11 3.74 9.41
CA LEU A 24 -1.40 4.41 9.27
C LEU A 24 -1.25 5.85 8.74
N LEU A 25 -0.25 6.59 9.24
CA LEU A 25 0.07 7.91 8.72
C LEU A 25 0.52 7.84 7.25
N THR A 26 1.32 6.84 6.88
CA THR A 26 1.77 6.61 5.50
C THR A 26 0.59 6.30 4.58
N LEU A 27 -0.35 5.44 5.01
CA LEU A 27 -1.59 5.19 4.29
C LEU A 27 -2.41 6.48 4.13
N GLY A 28 -2.53 7.28 5.19
CA GLY A 28 -3.17 8.59 5.14
C GLY A 28 -2.49 9.56 4.17
N LEU A 29 -1.15 9.57 4.11
CA LEU A 29 -0.38 10.39 3.17
C LEU A 29 -0.58 9.93 1.72
N ILE A 30 -0.70 8.63 1.46
CA ILE A 30 -1.02 8.09 0.13
C ILE A 30 -2.40 8.60 -0.33
N VAL A 31 -3.40 8.56 0.56
CA VAL A 31 -4.73 9.14 0.28
C VAL A 31 -4.65 10.64 0.06
N PHE A 32 -3.89 11.36 0.90
CA PHE A 32 -3.74 12.79 0.74
C PHE A 32 -3.00 13.15 -0.57
N GLY A 33 -2.01 12.37 -0.99
CA GLY A 33 -1.37 12.50 -2.30
C GLY A 33 -2.34 12.28 -3.45
N ALA A 34 -3.29 11.34 -3.31
CA ALA A 34 -4.38 11.19 -4.27
C ALA A 34 -5.27 12.43 -4.33
N VAL A 35 -5.61 13.04 -3.17
CA VAL A 35 -6.33 14.32 -3.11
C VAL A 35 -5.57 15.43 -3.85
N VAL A 36 -4.26 15.57 -3.61
CA VAL A 36 -3.40 16.53 -4.33
C VAL A 36 -3.51 16.31 -5.84
N ARG A 37 -3.51 15.05 -6.29
CA ARG A 37 -3.55 14.72 -7.73
C ARG A 37 -4.92 14.95 -8.37
N VAL A 38 -6.03 14.61 -7.70
CA VAL A 38 -7.39 14.72 -8.26
C VAL A 38 -7.96 16.13 -8.17
N THR A 39 -7.45 16.96 -7.26
CA THR A 39 -7.74 18.40 -7.19
C THR A 39 -6.78 19.25 -8.04
N ASP A 40 -5.92 18.59 -8.82
CA ASP A 40 -4.85 19.20 -9.64
C ASP A 40 -3.98 20.22 -8.88
N SER A 41 -3.78 19.96 -7.58
CA SER A 41 -2.97 20.78 -6.67
C SER A 41 -1.49 20.42 -6.67
N GLY A 42 -1.02 19.51 -7.52
CA GLY A 42 0.36 19.02 -7.50
C GLY A 42 1.43 20.02 -7.99
N LEU A 43 1.02 21.20 -8.47
CA LEU A 43 1.86 22.37 -8.75
C LEU A 43 1.31 23.64 -8.08
N GLY A 44 0.55 23.49 -6.99
CA GLY A 44 0.06 24.64 -6.23
C GLY A 44 1.18 25.55 -5.74
N CYS A 45 2.34 24.97 -5.41
CA CYS A 45 3.57 25.66 -5.01
C CYS A 45 4.55 25.93 -6.17
N GLY A 46 4.08 25.85 -7.41
CA GLY A 46 4.92 25.92 -8.61
C GLY A 46 5.95 24.79 -8.67
N SER A 47 6.96 24.94 -9.53
CA SER A 47 8.04 23.96 -9.70
C SER A 47 9.16 24.15 -8.66
N SER A 48 8.80 24.52 -7.43
CA SER A 48 9.75 24.83 -6.36
C SER A 48 9.71 23.79 -5.25
N TRP A 49 10.89 23.41 -4.74
CA TRP A 49 11.04 22.45 -3.65
C TRP A 49 12.33 22.78 -2.88
N PRO A 50 12.36 22.74 -1.54
CA PRO A 50 11.28 22.35 -0.62
C PRO A 50 10.28 23.47 -0.30
N LEU A 51 10.63 24.72 -0.62
CA LEU A 51 9.81 25.92 -0.41
C LEU A 51 8.65 25.99 -1.43
N CYS A 52 7.72 26.92 -1.20
CA CYS A 52 6.56 27.23 -2.05
C CYS A 52 6.77 28.60 -2.70
N ASP A 53 7.22 28.62 -3.95
CA ASP A 53 7.67 29.79 -4.72
C ASP A 53 8.67 30.69 -3.95
N GLY A 54 9.67 30.05 -3.34
CA GLY A 54 10.69 30.72 -2.54
C GLY A 54 10.21 31.19 -1.15
N LYS A 55 8.94 30.98 -0.79
CA LYS A 55 8.38 31.30 0.53
C LYS A 55 8.20 30.04 1.37
N VAL A 56 8.27 30.21 2.69
CA VAL A 56 8.02 29.12 3.65
C VAL A 56 6.53 28.78 3.71
N LEU A 57 5.66 29.79 3.62
CA LEU A 57 4.20 29.63 3.65
C LEU A 57 3.59 30.07 2.31
N PRO A 58 2.57 29.35 1.82
CA PRO A 58 1.81 29.76 0.64
C PRO A 58 1.03 31.07 0.85
N PRO A 59 0.63 31.77 -0.23
CA PRO A 59 -0.38 32.83 -0.18
C PRO A 59 -1.69 32.33 0.44
N LEU A 60 -2.35 33.16 1.26
CA LEU A 60 -3.60 32.77 1.97
C LEU A 60 -4.79 32.54 1.02
N ASP A 61 -4.75 33.14 -0.17
CA ASP A 61 -5.78 33.08 -1.21
C ASP A 61 -5.59 31.92 -2.19
N ASN A 62 -4.51 31.13 -2.06
CA ASN A 62 -4.20 30.03 -2.97
C ASN A 62 -4.40 28.65 -2.30
N ILE A 63 -5.60 28.10 -2.42
CA ILE A 63 -5.95 26.81 -1.81
C ILE A 63 -5.15 25.63 -2.37
N THR A 64 -4.81 25.62 -3.66
CA THR A 64 -4.05 24.51 -4.28
C THR A 64 -2.63 24.47 -3.73
N ALA A 65 -2.02 25.64 -3.52
CA ALA A 65 -0.72 25.75 -2.85
C ALA A 65 -0.76 25.23 -1.41
N TRP A 66 -1.84 25.53 -0.66
CA TRP A 66 -2.02 24.99 0.69
C TRP A 66 -2.17 23.48 0.71
N ILE A 67 -2.93 22.90 -0.23
CA ILE A 67 -3.10 21.44 -0.34
C ILE A 67 -1.74 20.77 -0.56
N GLU A 68 -0.93 21.28 -1.49
CA GLU A 68 0.39 20.73 -1.77
C GLU A 68 1.36 20.91 -0.58
N TRP A 69 1.40 22.10 0.00
CA TRP A 69 2.26 22.42 1.13
C TRP A 69 1.94 21.56 2.35
N LEU A 70 0.65 21.37 2.66
CA LEU A 70 0.21 20.49 3.74
C LEU A 70 0.60 19.03 3.49
N HIS A 71 0.54 18.57 2.24
CA HIS A 71 1.03 17.23 1.88
C HIS A 71 2.54 17.08 2.17
N ARG A 72 3.35 18.09 1.80
CA ARG A 72 4.79 18.13 2.11
C ARG A 72 5.06 18.16 3.62
N LEU A 73 4.31 18.96 4.37
CA LEU A 73 4.42 19.03 5.83
C LEU A 73 4.08 17.68 6.47
N PHE A 74 3.03 17.02 5.99
CA PHE A 74 2.62 15.71 6.50
C PHE A 74 3.66 14.62 6.19
N ALA A 75 4.31 14.69 5.03
CA ALA A 75 5.45 13.83 4.72
C ALA A 75 6.64 14.06 5.67
N ALA A 76 6.96 15.32 6.00
CA ALA A 76 8.00 15.63 6.99
C ALA A 76 7.68 15.07 8.38
N LEU A 77 6.42 15.14 8.82
CA LEU A 77 5.96 14.52 10.06
C LEU A 77 6.20 13.00 10.04
N ILE A 78 5.85 12.32 8.94
CA ILE A 78 6.10 10.88 8.78
C ILE A 78 7.59 10.56 8.82
N GLY A 79 8.45 11.43 8.28
CA GLY A 79 9.90 11.31 8.41
C GLY A 79 10.36 11.27 9.86
N ILE A 80 9.82 12.14 10.73
CA ILE A 80 10.13 12.15 12.17
C ILE A 80 9.71 10.83 12.83
N PHE A 81 8.49 10.38 12.56
CA PHE A 81 7.99 9.09 13.08
C PHE A 81 8.82 7.90 12.54
N GLY A 82 9.22 7.93 11.26
CA GLY A 82 10.07 6.91 10.65
C GLY A 82 11.46 6.84 11.29
N LEU A 83 12.09 7.99 11.58
CA LEU A 83 13.36 8.04 12.30
C LEU A 83 13.22 7.52 13.74
N ALA A 84 12.12 7.86 14.43
CA ALA A 84 11.84 7.32 15.76
C ALA A 84 11.65 5.78 15.72
N THR A 85 10.91 5.26 14.74
CA THR A 85 10.74 3.82 14.52
C THR A 85 12.09 3.13 14.26
N LEU A 86 12.94 3.69 13.40
CA LEU A 86 14.28 3.17 13.13
C LEU A 86 15.18 3.19 14.37
N PHE A 87 15.15 4.28 15.14
CA PHE A 87 15.91 4.41 16.37
C PHE A 87 15.51 3.32 17.39
N VAL A 88 14.20 3.13 17.63
CA VAL A 88 13.71 2.09 18.53
C VAL A 88 14.01 0.69 18.01
N ALA A 89 13.92 0.46 16.69
CA ALA A 89 14.27 -0.80 16.06
C ALA A 89 15.74 -1.18 16.30
N TRP A 90 16.65 -0.22 16.09
CA TRP A 90 18.08 -0.40 16.32
C TRP A 90 18.38 -0.79 17.76
N HIS A 91 17.77 -0.12 18.74
CA HIS A 91 18.03 -0.41 20.16
C HIS A 91 17.42 -1.74 20.61
N SER A 92 16.23 -2.08 20.11
CA SER A 92 15.44 -3.22 20.62
C SER A 92 15.75 -4.54 19.90
N TYR A 93 16.13 -4.48 18.61
CA TYR A 93 16.19 -5.65 17.73
C TYR A 93 17.57 -5.95 17.13
N ARG A 94 18.58 -5.07 17.27
CA ARG A 94 19.94 -5.30 16.70
C ARG A 94 20.64 -6.60 17.11
N GLN A 95 20.24 -7.21 18.22
CA GLN A 95 20.78 -8.49 18.71
C GLN A 95 19.75 -9.61 18.75
N ASN A 96 18.46 -9.30 18.58
CA ASN A 96 17.37 -10.26 18.81
C ASN A 96 16.65 -10.68 17.51
N ASN A 97 16.42 -9.74 16.58
CA ASN A 97 15.71 -10.04 15.33
C ASN A 97 16.22 -9.12 14.20
N GLN A 98 17.14 -9.63 13.40
CA GLN A 98 17.76 -8.87 12.30
C GLN A 98 16.77 -8.53 11.19
N ILE A 99 15.72 -9.34 10.99
CA ILE A 99 14.73 -9.13 9.92
C ILE A 99 13.94 -7.84 10.18
N VAL A 100 13.51 -7.60 11.43
CA VAL A 100 12.82 -6.35 11.82
C VAL A 100 13.71 -5.14 11.57
N LEU A 101 14.99 -5.23 11.93
CA LEU A 101 15.94 -4.15 11.71
C LEU A 101 16.18 -3.89 10.21
N TRP A 102 16.36 -4.94 9.43
CA TRP A 102 16.57 -4.85 7.98
C TRP A 102 15.36 -4.22 7.28
N LEU A 103 14.14 -4.68 7.59
CA LEU A 103 12.91 -4.11 7.01
C LEU A 103 12.72 -2.64 7.40
N THR A 104 13.03 -2.26 8.64
CA THR A 104 12.95 -0.86 9.08
C THR A 104 14.01 0.00 8.38
N GLY A 105 15.22 -0.54 8.16
CA GLY A 105 16.27 0.13 7.40
C GLY A 105 15.91 0.30 5.91
N VAL A 106 15.35 -0.73 5.28
CA VAL A 106 14.79 -0.66 3.92
C VAL A 106 13.68 0.39 3.87
N GLY A 107 12.79 0.44 4.85
CA GLY A 107 11.77 1.49 4.96
C GLY A 107 12.36 2.90 5.00
N ALA A 108 13.43 3.12 5.77
CA ALA A 108 14.12 4.42 5.79
C ALA A 108 14.72 4.81 4.43
N ILE A 109 15.32 3.84 3.72
CA ILE A 109 15.84 4.06 2.36
C ILE A 109 14.69 4.37 1.39
N LEU A 110 13.59 3.60 1.45
CA LEU A 110 12.41 3.82 0.62
C LEU A 110 11.79 5.20 0.88
N PHE A 111 11.77 5.68 2.12
CA PHE A 111 11.32 7.04 2.45
C PHE A 111 12.22 8.12 1.85
N ALA A 112 13.54 7.93 1.87
CA ALA A 112 14.48 8.85 1.22
C ALA A 112 14.24 8.89 -0.31
N VAL A 113 14.11 7.72 -0.94
CA VAL A 113 13.77 7.60 -2.36
C VAL A 113 12.42 8.24 -2.67
N GLN A 114 11.40 8.02 -1.82
CA GLN A 114 10.08 8.63 -1.94
C GLN A 114 10.14 10.15 -1.93
N SER A 115 10.92 10.73 -1.01
CA SER A 115 11.09 12.17 -0.88
C SER A 115 11.78 12.78 -2.11
N ILE A 116 12.81 12.10 -2.63
CA ILE A 116 13.50 12.50 -3.86
C ILE A 116 12.56 12.41 -5.06
N LEU A 117 11.81 11.30 -5.21
CA LEU A 117 10.82 11.15 -6.28
C LEU A 117 9.73 12.22 -6.19
N GLY A 118 9.29 12.58 -4.98
CA GLY A 118 8.32 13.66 -4.77
C GLY A 118 8.85 15.01 -5.24
N ALA A 119 10.11 15.32 -4.94
CA ALA A 119 10.78 16.51 -5.46
C ALA A 119 10.86 16.47 -7.00
N ILE A 120 11.25 15.33 -7.59
CA ILE A 120 11.31 15.15 -9.05
C ILE A 120 9.93 15.36 -9.69
N VAL A 121 8.86 14.82 -9.10
CA VAL A 121 7.49 15.00 -9.62
C VAL A 121 7.14 16.48 -9.74
N VAL A 122 7.49 17.31 -8.75
CA VAL A 122 7.21 18.75 -8.80
C VAL A 122 8.16 19.48 -9.75
N LEU A 123 9.47 19.23 -9.65
CA LEU A 123 10.50 19.92 -10.43
C LEU A 123 10.36 19.69 -11.94
N PHE A 124 9.80 18.55 -12.35
CA PHE A 124 9.60 18.19 -13.75
C PHE A 124 8.12 18.26 -14.18
N GLU A 125 7.26 18.94 -13.42
CA GLU A 125 5.86 19.22 -13.82
C GLU A 125 4.99 17.95 -14.03
N LEU A 126 5.02 17.08 -13.02
CA LEU A 126 4.28 15.80 -12.90
C LEU A 126 4.41 14.81 -14.08
N PRO A 127 5.61 14.40 -14.50
CA PRO A 127 5.72 13.39 -15.55
C PRO A 127 5.04 12.09 -15.09
N PRO A 128 4.13 11.49 -15.88
CA PRO A 128 3.32 10.34 -15.46
C PRO A 128 4.12 9.15 -14.92
N THR A 129 5.30 8.92 -15.50
CA THR A 129 6.24 7.88 -15.05
C THR A 129 6.70 8.13 -13.62
N PHE A 130 7.15 9.34 -13.29
CA PHE A 130 7.63 9.65 -11.93
C PHE A 130 6.48 9.67 -10.91
N VAL A 131 5.28 10.11 -11.30
CA VAL A 131 4.09 10.02 -10.42
C VAL A 131 3.76 8.55 -10.12
N THR A 132 3.82 7.68 -11.12
CA THR A 132 3.56 6.24 -10.96
C THR A 132 4.64 5.57 -10.10
N LEU A 133 5.91 5.89 -10.34
CA LEU A 133 7.02 5.41 -9.51
C LEU A 133 6.86 5.89 -8.06
N HIS A 134 6.51 7.16 -7.85
CA HIS A 134 6.27 7.73 -6.54
C HIS A 134 5.14 7.03 -5.78
N LEU A 135 4.04 6.67 -6.45
CA LEU A 135 2.99 5.85 -5.84
C LEU A 135 3.52 4.45 -5.51
N GLY A 136 4.21 3.79 -6.43
CA GLY A 136 4.75 2.45 -6.23
C GLY A 136 5.73 2.37 -5.06
N THR A 137 6.65 3.33 -4.93
CA THR A 137 7.59 3.40 -3.82
C THR A 137 6.89 3.71 -2.49
N ALA A 138 5.81 4.51 -2.49
CA ALA A 138 4.98 4.73 -1.30
C ALA A 138 4.32 3.43 -0.81
N MET A 139 3.80 2.64 -1.75
CA MET A 139 3.23 1.32 -1.43
C MET A 139 4.32 0.41 -0.84
N LEU A 140 5.49 0.32 -1.46
CA LEU A 140 6.60 -0.50 -0.93
C LEU A 140 7.06 -0.05 0.47
N LEU A 141 7.09 1.27 0.72
CA LEU A 141 7.35 1.82 2.06
C LEU A 141 6.30 1.31 3.05
N LEU A 142 5.01 1.41 2.71
CA LEU A 142 3.91 0.89 3.54
C LEU A 142 4.07 -0.61 3.82
N ALA A 143 4.40 -1.42 2.82
CA ALA A 143 4.65 -2.86 3.03
C ALA A 143 5.82 -3.12 3.98
N SER A 144 6.93 -2.39 3.84
CA SER A 144 8.08 -2.58 4.71
C SER A 144 7.75 -2.31 6.19
N LEU A 145 6.98 -1.25 6.46
CA LEU A 145 6.54 -0.86 7.80
C LEU A 145 5.55 -1.88 8.39
N LEU A 146 4.55 -2.30 7.59
CA LEU A 146 3.59 -3.31 8.01
C LEU A 146 4.26 -4.67 8.26
N ALA A 147 5.15 -5.11 7.38
CA ALA A 147 5.88 -6.36 7.55
C ALA A 147 6.73 -6.32 8.82
N ALA A 148 7.46 -5.23 9.07
CA ALA A 148 8.25 -5.07 10.29
C ALA A 148 7.37 -5.11 11.56
N ALA A 149 6.21 -4.45 11.53
CA ALA A 149 5.25 -4.46 12.63
C ALA A 149 4.69 -5.87 12.90
N VAL A 150 4.25 -6.58 11.85
CA VAL A 150 3.71 -7.93 11.94
C VAL A 150 4.77 -8.90 12.48
N ILE A 151 5.99 -8.87 11.95
CA ILE A 151 7.09 -9.76 12.42
C ILE A 151 7.46 -9.49 13.88
N ALA A 152 7.35 -8.24 14.33
CA ALA A 152 7.65 -7.89 15.71
C ALA A 152 6.54 -8.29 16.71
N TRP A 153 5.28 -8.33 16.28
CA TRP A 153 4.12 -8.57 17.15
C TRP A 153 3.55 -9.99 17.05
N TYR A 154 3.39 -10.50 15.82
CA TYR A 154 2.71 -11.76 15.55
C TYR A 154 3.52 -12.93 16.10
N ARG A 155 2.82 -13.83 16.77
CA ARG A 155 3.36 -15.08 17.28
C ARG A 155 2.70 -16.19 16.47
N PRO A 156 3.47 -17.00 15.73
CA PRO A 156 2.92 -18.15 15.03
C PRO A 156 2.23 -19.09 16.00
N HIS A 157 0.99 -19.47 15.69
CA HIS A 157 0.19 -20.39 16.51
C HIS A 157 -0.37 -21.56 15.69
N SER A 158 -0.33 -21.46 14.36
CA SER A 158 -0.91 -22.47 13.46
C SER A 158 0.18 -23.18 12.68
N GLN A 159 0.05 -24.50 12.55
CA GLN A 159 0.89 -25.29 11.64
C GLN A 159 0.11 -25.59 10.36
N PRO A 160 0.22 -24.75 9.32
CA PRO A 160 -0.54 -24.92 8.10
C PRO A 160 -0.23 -26.24 7.38
N THR A 161 -1.27 -26.95 6.96
CA THR A 161 -1.14 -28.09 6.04
C THR A 161 -1.01 -27.55 4.60
N GLY A 162 0.21 -27.22 4.19
CA GLY A 162 0.54 -26.83 2.81
C GLY A 162 0.70 -25.32 2.56
N ASP A 163 1.37 -25.02 1.44
CA ASP A 163 1.92 -23.70 1.11
C ASP A 163 1.02 -22.85 0.17
N TYR A 164 -0.09 -23.43 -0.31
CA TYR A 164 -0.89 -22.81 -1.37
C TYR A 164 -1.51 -21.46 -0.97
N VAL A 165 -2.01 -21.34 0.27
CA VAL A 165 -2.58 -20.08 0.78
C VAL A 165 -1.53 -18.98 0.86
N ARG A 166 -0.32 -19.29 1.34
CA ARG A 166 0.80 -18.34 1.40
C ARG A 166 1.17 -17.86 0.00
N GLN A 167 1.36 -18.78 -0.94
CA GLN A 167 1.68 -18.46 -2.33
C GLN A 167 0.59 -17.60 -2.97
N LEU A 168 -0.68 -17.97 -2.81
CA LEU A 168 -1.80 -17.16 -3.33
C LEU A 168 -1.85 -15.76 -2.69
N ALA A 169 -1.60 -15.63 -1.39
CA ALA A 169 -1.58 -14.34 -0.72
C ALA A 169 -0.50 -13.43 -1.32
N TYR A 170 0.72 -13.94 -1.50
CA TYR A 170 1.80 -13.20 -2.17
C TYR A 170 1.48 -12.86 -3.63
N LEU A 171 0.95 -13.82 -4.40
CA LEU A 171 0.57 -13.57 -5.79
C LEU A 171 -0.51 -12.49 -5.89
N ASN A 172 -1.52 -12.51 -5.02
CA ASN A 172 -2.53 -11.46 -4.96
C ASN A 172 -1.94 -10.11 -4.52
N ALA A 173 -1.01 -10.08 -3.57
CA ALA A 173 -0.34 -8.84 -3.16
C ALA A 173 0.47 -8.22 -4.30
N VAL A 174 1.24 -9.04 -5.04
CA VAL A 174 2.01 -8.58 -6.21
C VAL A 174 1.07 -8.15 -7.33
N PHE A 175 0.04 -8.92 -7.62
CA PHE A 175 -0.92 -8.61 -8.67
C PHE A 175 -1.71 -7.32 -8.36
N ALA A 176 -2.14 -7.14 -7.12
CA ALA A 176 -2.78 -5.91 -6.67
C ALA A 176 -1.84 -4.70 -6.77
N LEU A 177 -0.55 -4.84 -6.45
CA LEU A 177 0.43 -3.76 -6.65
C LEU A 177 0.51 -3.37 -8.13
N ILE A 178 0.61 -4.35 -9.04
CA ILE A 178 0.64 -4.11 -10.48
C ILE A 178 -0.63 -3.37 -10.91
N ILE A 179 -1.81 -3.78 -10.44
CA ILE A 179 -3.09 -3.12 -10.77
C ILE A 179 -3.15 -1.69 -10.24
N ILE A 180 -2.61 -1.40 -9.05
CA ILE A 180 -2.50 -0.04 -8.53
C ILE A 180 -1.65 0.83 -9.48
N LEU A 181 -0.54 0.28 -10.00
CA LEU A 181 0.30 0.98 -10.99
C LEU A 181 -0.40 1.16 -12.34
N THR A 182 -1.18 0.17 -12.80
CA THR A 182 -1.98 0.34 -14.02
C THR A 182 -3.09 1.38 -13.84
N GLY A 183 -3.65 1.51 -12.63
CA GLY A 183 -4.59 2.59 -12.29
C GLY A 183 -3.93 3.98 -12.36
N ALA A 184 -2.69 4.11 -11.86
CA ALA A 184 -1.91 5.34 -12.03
C ALA A 184 -1.61 5.63 -13.52
N LEU A 185 -1.33 4.61 -14.33
CA LEU A 185 -1.18 4.73 -15.78
C LEU A 185 -2.48 5.22 -16.45
N VAL A 186 -3.66 4.72 -16.05
CA VAL A 186 -4.95 5.19 -16.59
C VAL A 186 -5.10 6.71 -16.40
N ARG A 187 -4.83 7.23 -15.19
CA ARG A 187 -4.86 8.68 -14.94
C ARG A 187 -3.75 9.41 -15.69
N GLY A 188 -2.52 8.88 -15.67
CA GLY A 188 -1.34 9.50 -16.26
C GLY A 188 -1.39 9.60 -17.80
N ALA A 189 -2.02 8.64 -18.46
CA ALA A 189 -2.22 8.63 -19.91
C ALA A 189 -3.44 9.45 -20.38
N GLY A 190 -4.23 10.00 -19.45
CA GLY A 190 -5.50 10.68 -19.78
C GLY A 190 -6.64 9.72 -20.15
N ALA A 191 -6.53 8.44 -19.81
CA ALA A 191 -7.53 7.41 -20.14
C ALA A 191 -8.71 7.32 -19.16
N THR A 192 -8.72 8.13 -18.09
CA THR A 192 -9.72 8.09 -16.99
C THR A 192 -11.17 8.05 -17.48
N LEU A 193 -11.52 8.80 -18.52
CA LEU A 193 -12.89 8.87 -19.07
C LEU A 193 -12.96 8.34 -20.52
N ALA A 194 -11.97 7.56 -20.96
CA ALA A 194 -11.96 6.97 -22.30
C ALA A 194 -13.05 5.90 -22.50
N CYS A 195 -13.57 5.35 -21.41
CA CYS A 195 -14.73 4.46 -21.36
C CYS A 195 -15.73 5.07 -20.38
N THR A 196 -16.88 5.53 -20.88
CA THR A 196 -17.87 6.28 -20.10
C THR A 196 -18.93 5.40 -19.45
N GLU A 197 -19.10 4.18 -19.93
CA GLU A 197 -20.04 3.20 -19.37
C GLU A 197 -19.38 2.28 -18.33
N TRP A 198 -20.19 1.52 -17.61
CA TRP A 198 -19.77 0.44 -16.71
C TRP A 198 -20.72 -0.77 -16.87
N PRO A 199 -20.24 -2.03 -16.99
CA PRO A 199 -18.84 -2.50 -16.91
C PRO A 199 -18.06 -2.33 -18.19
N LEU A 200 -18.81 -2.36 -19.29
CA LEU A 200 -18.29 -2.31 -20.65
C LEU A 200 -17.81 -0.89 -20.96
N CYS A 201 -17.05 -0.73 -22.04
CA CYS A 201 -16.49 0.58 -22.39
C CYS A 201 -17.58 1.54 -22.90
N PHE A 202 -18.41 1.01 -23.80
CA PHE A 202 -19.59 1.61 -24.40
C PHE A 202 -20.70 0.55 -24.47
N GLU A 203 -21.82 0.88 -25.12
CA GLU A 203 -22.93 -0.05 -25.35
C GLU A 203 -22.43 -1.36 -25.99
N ASN A 204 -22.46 -2.44 -25.20
CA ASN A 204 -22.05 -3.79 -25.61
C ASN A 204 -20.60 -3.93 -26.12
N VAL A 205 -19.69 -3.01 -25.79
CA VAL A 205 -18.27 -3.07 -26.21
C VAL A 205 -17.36 -3.46 -25.06
N LEU A 206 -16.94 -4.73 -25.02
CA LEU A 206 -15.92 -5.22 -24.07
C LEU A 206 -14.48 -4.93 -24.53
N TRP A 207 -14.22 -5.01 -25.84
CA TRP A 207 -12.88 -4.94 -26.42
C TRP A 207 -12.81 -3.77 -27.43
N PRO A 208 -12.45 -2.55 -26.97
CA PRO A 208 -12.60 -1.32 -27.75
C PRO A 208 -11.37 -1.04 -28.64
N VAL A 209 -10.97 -1.99 -29.50
CA VAL A 209 -9.79 -1.83 -30.38
C VAL A 209 -9.97 -0.67 -31.34
N ASP A 210 -11.18 -0.54 -31.89
CA ASP A 210 -11.51 0.50 -32.86
C ASP A 210 -11.76 1.87 -32.20
N SER A 211 -11.85 1.93 -30.86
CA SER A 211 -12.07 3.16 -30.10
C SER A 211 -10.77 3.83 -29.63
N GLY A 212 -9.61 3.30 -30.01
CA GLY A 212 -8.30 3.87 -29.77
C GLY A 212 -7.61 3.41 -28.48
N GLN A 213 -6.34 3.82 -28.35
CA GLN A 213 -5.43 3.32 -27.31
C GLN A 213 -5.90 3.64 -25.88
N LEU A 214 -6.51 4.80 -25.65
CA LEU A 214 -6.95 5.21 -24.31
C LEU A 214 -8.09 4.33 -23.79
N ALA A 215 -9.04 3.97 -24.66
CA ALA A 215 -10.12 3.05 -24.32
C ALA A 215 -9.57 1.66 -23.99
N MET A 216 -8.55 1.20 -24.74
CA MET A 216 -7.86 -0.06 -24.46
C MET A 216 -7.14 -0.04 -23.11
N ILE A 217 -6.41 1.03 -22.78
CA ILE A 217 -5.74 1.19 -21.47
C ILE A 217 -6.76 1.10 -20.32
N HIS A 218 -7.90 1.79 -20.46
CA HIS A 218 -8.95 1.76 -19.46
C HIS A 218 -9.56 0.36 -19.32
N MET A 219 -9.95 -0.30 -20.43
CA MET A 219 -10.54 -1.64 -20.36
C MET A 219 -9.57 -2.71 -19.87
N LEU A 220 -8.29 -2.64 -20.24
CA LEU A 220 -7.28 -3.58 -19.73
C LEU A 220 -7.12 -3.46 -18.21
N HIS A 221 -7.18 -2.25 -17.65
CA HIS A 221 -7.20 -2.05 -16.20
C HIS A 221 -8.44 -2.72 -15.57
N ARG A 222 -9.65 -2.50 -16.13
CA ARG A 222 -10.90 -3.13 -15.62
C ARG A 222 -10.87 -4.66 -15.70
N LEU A 223 -10.36 -5.22 -16.80
CA LEU A 223 -10.19 -6.67 -16.96
C LEU A 223 -9.20 -7.24 -15.96
N ALA A 224 -8.08 -6.54 -15.70
CA ALA A 224 -7.13 -6.93 -14.65
C ALA A 224 -7.77 -6.89 -13.25
N VAL A 225 -8.60 -5.88 -12.95
CA VAL A 225 -9.38 -5.80 -11.71
C VAL A 225 -10.35 -6.97 -11.58
N ALA A 226 -11.02 -7.39 -12.65
CA ALA A 226 -11.90 -8.56 -12.64
C ALA A 226 -11.11 -9.86 -12.38
N ALA A 227 -9.95 -10.02 -13.03
CA ALA A 227 -9.06 -11.17 -12.81
C ALA A 227 -8.55 -11.24 -11.36
N LEU A 228 -8.20 -10.10 -10.75
CA LEU A 228 -7.85 -10.03 -9.33
C LEU A 228 -9.03 -10.48 -8.45
N GLY A 229 -10.27 -10.10 -8.79
CA GLY A 229 -11.47 -10.52 -8.06
C GLY A 229 -11.64 -12.04 -8.02
N VAL A 230 -11.45 -12.71 -9.17
CA VAL A 230 -11.47 -14.17 -9.25
C VAL A 230 -10.35 -14.78 -8.38
N SER A 231 -9.14 -14.24 -8.47
CA SER A 231 -8.00 -14.71 -7.66
C SER A 231 -8.23 -14.53 -6.15
N LEU A 232 -8.83 -13.41 -5.73
CA LEU A 232 -9.19 -13.15 -4.33
C LEU A 232 -10.31 -14.08 -3.83
N LEU A 233 -11.30 -14.38 -4.68
CA LEU A 233 -12.32 -15.38 -4.35
C LEU A 233 -11.70 -16.76 -4.10
N ILE A 234 -10.75 -17.17 -4.94
CA ILE A 234 -10.01 -18.42 -4.74
C ILE A 234 -9.22 -18.37 -3.43
N LEU A 235 -8.52 -17.25 -3.14
CA LEU A 235 -7.79 -17.07 -1.89
C LEU A 235 -8.73 -17.19 -0.67
N VAL A 236 -9.86 -16.49 -0.65
CA VAL A 236 -10.84 -16.56 0.44
C VAL A 236 -11.35 -17.98 0.61
N TRP A 237 -11.73 -18.65 -0.48
CA TRP A 237 -12.21 -20.04 -0.41
C TRP A 237 -11.16 -20.97 0.20
N GLN A 238 -9.90 -20.83 -0.19
CA GLN A 238 -8.80 -21.66 0.33
C GLN A 238 -8.50 -21.37 1.79
N VAL A 239 -8.55 -20.11 2.21
CA VAL A 239 -8.36 -19.73 3.61
C VAL A 239 -9.51 -20.30 4.45
N LEU A 240 -10.76 -20.11 4.03
CA LEU A 240 -11.92 -20.63 4.78
C LEU A 240 -11.93 -22.16 4.88
N ARG A 241 -11.43 -22.86 3.85
CA ARG A 241 -11.36 -24.32 3.82
C ARG A 241 -10.18 -24.90 4.61
N ASN A 242 -9.00 -24.28 4.54
CA ASN A 242 -7.75 -24.90 5.03
C ASN A 242 -7.13 -24.19 6.24
N ARG A 243 -7.63 -23.03 6.65
CA ARG A 243 -7.15 -22.29 7.82
C ARG A 243 -8.20 -22.29 8.91
N GLN A 244 -7.80 -22.53 10.15
CA GLN A 244 -8.69 -22.49 11.32
C GLN A 244 -8.47 -21.23 12.17
N ASP A 245 -7.38 -20.50 11.94
CA ASP A 245 -7.09 -19.28 12.67
C ASP A 245 -8.03 -18.15 12.24
N GLY A 246 -8.52 -17.40 13.24
CA GLY A 246 -9.47 -16.31 13.00
C GLY A 246 -8.84 -15.12 12.30
N LEU A 247 -7.52 -14.94 12.42
CA LEU A 247 -6.81 -13.78 11.86
C LEU A 247 -6.70 -13.89 10.33
N SER A 248 -6.13 -14.97 9.78
CA SER A 248 -6.02 -15.16 8.33
C SER A 248 -7.39 -15.17 7.66
N ARG A 249 -8.41 -15.78 8.29
CA ARG A 249 -9.80 -15.71 7.82
C ARG A 249 -10.32 -14.27 7.75
N SER A 250 -10.13 -13.50 8.81
CA SER A 250 -10.60 -12.10 8.87
C SER A 250 -9.84 -11.22 7.89
N LEU A 251 -8.52 -11.40 7.73
CA LEU A 251 -7.70 -10.66 6.79
C LEU A 251 -8.08 -10.96 5.33
N ALA A 252 -8.27 -12.24 4.97
CA ALA A 252 -8.66 -12.63 3.63
C ALA A 252 -10.06 -12.12 3.25
N VAL A 253 -11.04 -12.29 4.14
CA VAL A 253 -12.41 -11.77 3.93
C VAL A 253 -12.41 -10.24 3.91
N GLY A 254 -11.67 -9.60 4.83
CA GLY A 254 -11.52 -8.15 4.87
C GLY A 254 -10.90 -7.58 3.60
N ALA A 255 -9.85 -8.22 3.07
CA ALA A 255 -9.23 -7.83 1.80
C ALA A 255 -10.21 -7.97 0.63
N PHE A 256 -11.02 -9.04 0.60
CA PHE A 256 -12.02 -9.23 -0.44
C PHE A 256 -13.16 -8.19 -0.35
N VAL A 257 -13.65 -7.88 0.85
CA VAL A 257 -14.64 -6.83 1.06
C VAL A 257 -14.08 -5.46 0.66
N ALA A 258 -12.86 -5.13 1.07
CA ALA A 258 -12.17 -3.90 0.67
C ALA A 258 -12.01 -3.82 -0.86
N TYR A 259 -11.70 -4.93 -1.53
CA TYR A 259 -11.64 -5.03 -2.99
C TYR A 259 -13.01 -4.76 -3.64
N LEU A 260 -14.10 -5.31 -3.12
CA LEU A 260 -15.45 -5.06 -3.67
C LEU A 260 -15.83 -3.59 -3.54
N LEU A 261 -15.53 -2.98 -2.39
CA LEU A 261 -15.71 -1.54 -2.19
C LEU A 261 -14.83 -0.74 -3.17
N GLN A 262 -13.58 -1.17 -3.37
CA GLN A 262 -12.65 -0.54 -4.32
C GLN A 262 -13.19 -0.56 -5.76
N ALA A 263 -13.70 -1.70 -6.21
CA ALA A 263 -14.29 -1.85 -7.54
C ALA A 263 -15.56 -0.98 -7.69
N GLY A 264 -16.42 -0.95 -6.66
CA GLY A 264 -17.60 -0.09 -6.61
C GLY A 264 -17.25 1.41 -6.65
N ILE A 265 -16.25 1.84 -5.86
CA ILE A 265 -15.74 3.21 -5.88
C ILE A 265 -15.15 3.55 -7.27
N GLY A 266 -14.46 2.60 -7.91
CA GLY A 266 -13.97 2.77 -9.29
C GLY A 266 -15.10 2.96 -10.29
N ALA A 267 -16.21 2.23 -10.13
CA ALA A 267 -17.41 2.44 -10.93
C ALA A 267 -18.00 3.84 -10.72
N LEU A 268 -18.16 4.24 -9.46
CA LEU A 268 -18.65 5.56 -9.10
C LEU A 268 -17.75 6.68 -9.63
N TYR A 269 -16.44 6.48 -9.65
CA TYR A 269 -15.50 7.45 -10.20
C TYR A 269 -15.72 7.70 -11.70
N VAL A 270 -16.06 6.67 -12.48
CA VAL A 270 -16.41 6.83 -13.91
C VAL A 270 -17.79 7.47 -14.07
N ILE A 271 -18.80 6.94 -13.37
CA ILE A 271 -20.20 7.39 -13.49
C ILE A 271 -20.37 8.86 -13.03
N SER A 272 -19.58 9.29 -12.05
CA SER A 272 -19.52 10.68 -11.58
C SER A 272 -18.65 11.61 -12.44
N VAL A 273 -18.21 11.15 -13.63
CA VAL A 273 -17.38 11.93 -14.55
C VAL A 273 -16.08 12.39 -13.89
N ALA A 274 -15.38 11.44 -13.25
CA ALA A 274 -14.13 11.64 -12.54
C ALA A 274 -14.21 12.59 -11.33
N GLY A 275 -15.28 12.49 -10.53
CA GLY A 275 -15.44 13.24 -9.28
C GLY A 275 -14.23 13.06 -8.34
N PRO A 276 -13.63 14.15 -7.81
CA PRO A 276 -12.37 14.10 -7.08
C PRO A 276 -12.46 13.27 -5.79
N GLU A 277 -13.61 13.29 -5.10
CA GLU A 277 -13.85 12.50 -3.90
C GLU A 277 -13.72 10.98 -4.16
N TRP A 278 -14.25 10.52 -5.29
CA TRP A 278 -14.18 9.11 -5.68
C TRP A 278 -12.78 8.72 -6.13
N GLY A 279 -12.05 9.62 -6.81
CA GLY A 279 -10.67 9.37 -7.21
C GLY A 279 -9.73 9.17 -6.02
N ALA A 280 -9.85 10.02 -4.99
CA ALA A 280 -9.07 9.86 -3.76
C ALA A 280 -9.47 8.61 -2.96
N ALA A 281 -10.78 8.35 -2.84
CA ALA A 281 -11.30 7.15 -2.19
C ALA A 281 -10.84 5.86 -2.91
N HIS A 282 -10.76 5.89 -4.24
CA HIS A 282 -10.30 4.77 -5.05
C HIS A 282 -8.84 4.43 -4.76
N VAL A 283 -7.94 5.41 -4.67
CA VAL A 283 -6.54 5.12 -4.32
C VAL A 283 -6.44 4.58 -2.88
N GLY A 284 -7.19 5.18 -1.94
CA GLY A 284 -7.19 4.77 -0.54
C GLY A 284 -7.67 3.35 -0.31
N MET A 285 -8.78 2.95 -0.94
CA MET A 285 -9.33 1.60 -0.77
C MET A 285 -8.48 0.55 -1.51
N ALA A 286 -7.81 0.90 -2.62
CA ALA A 286 -6.78 0.06 -3.23
C ALA A 286 -5.63 -0.20 -2.26
N ALA A 287 -5.13 0.87 -1.63
CA ALA A 287 -4.02 0.79 -0.70
C ALA A 287 -4.38 -0.01 0.56
N LEU A 288 -5.62 0.12 1.07
CA LEU A 288 -6.13 -0.69 2.17
C LEU A 288 -6.23 -2.18 1.80
N THR A 289 -6.80 -2.50 0.64
CA THR A 289 -6.87 -3.88 0.12
C THR A 289 -5.48 -4.49 0.07
N TRP A 290 -4.51 -3.75 -0.48
CA TRP A 290 -3.13 -4.19 -0.59
C TRP A 290 -2.44 -4.35 0.78
N ALA A 291 -2.66 -3.41 1.72
CA ALA A 291 -2.13 -3.50 3.07
C ALA A 291 -2.61 -4.78 3.79
N LEU A 292 -3.89 -5.13 3.66
CA LEU A 292 -4.44 -6.37 4.23
C LEU A 292 -3.80 -7.63 3.61
N LEU A 293 -3.55 -7.63 2.30
CA LEU A 293 -2.86 -8.72 1.61
C LEU A 293 -1.39 -8.85 2.06
N ILE A 294 -0.70 -7.74 2.32
CA ILE A 294 0.66 -7.77 2.88
C ILE A 294 0.65 -8.36 4.28
N ILE A 295 -0.26 -7.92 5.16
CA ILE A 295 -0.37 -8.47 6.52
C ILE A 295 -0.63 -9.97 6.45
N LEU A 296 -1.60 -10.42 5.64
CA LEU A 296 -1.91 -11.84 5.44
C LEU A 296 -0.70 -12.64 4.91
N SER A 297 0.01 -12.09 3.92
CA SER A 297 1.17 -12.77 3.32
C SER A 297 2.30 -12.96 4.33
N VAL A 298 2.54 -11.96 5.19
CA VAL A 298 3.56 -12.02 6.23
C VAL A 298 3.16 -12.97 7.36
N THR A 299 1.90 -12.95 7.81
CA THR A 299 1.41 -13.88 8.84
C THR A 299 1.54 -15.34 8.38
N GLU A 300 1.08 -15.64 7.15
CA GLU A 300 1.16 -16.97 6.58
C GLU A 300 2.62 -17.44 6.37
N SER A 301 3.55 -16.53 6.04
CA SER A 301 4.97 -16.84 5.98
C SER A 301 5.57 -17.23 7.33
N LEU A 302 5.17 -16.54 8.40
CA LEU A 302 5.65 -16.82 9.75
C LEU A 302 5.12 -18.17 10.27
N ASP A 303 3.85 -18.47 10.02
CA ASP A 303 3.24 -19.77 10.35
C ASP A 303 3.89 -20.92 9.56
N PHE A 304 4.16 -20.71 8.26
CA PHE A 304 4.85 -21.71 7.43
C PHE A 304 6.29 -21.98 7.89
N ALA A 305 7.08 -20.93 8.15
CA ALA A 305 8.47 -21.07 8.58
C ALA A 305 8.59 -21.85 9.91
N THR A 306 7.66 -21.60 10.84
CA THR A 306 7.61 -22.31 12.14
C THR A 306 7.30 -23.81 11.97
N THR A 307 6.46 -24.16 10.99
CA THR A 307 6.11 -25.55 10.70
C THR A 307 7.31 -26.32 10.14
N ALA A 308 8.05 -25.69 9.21
CA ALA A 308 9.24 -26.29 8.61
C ALA A 308 10.33 -26.57 9.66
N ASP A 309 10.53 -25.66 10.60
CA ASP A 309 11.53 -25.80 11.68
C ASP A 309 11.20 -26.98 12.61
N ASN A 310 9.95 -27.08 13.07
CA ASN A 310 9.50 -28.18 13.93
C ASN A 310 9.62 -29.56 13.25
N GLN A 311 9.36 -29.63 11.94
CA GLN A 311 9.51 -30.88 11.18
C GLN A 311 10.96 -31.33 11.08
N LEU A 312 11.88 -30.39 10.87
CA LEU A 312 13.32 -30.68 10.87
C LEU A 312 13.76 -31.19 12.24
N GLU A 313 13.41 -30.49 13.33
CA GLU A 313 13.77 -30.93 14.70
C GLU A 313 13.28 -32.36 15.00
N THR A 314 12.05 -32.68 14.58
CA THR A 314 11.48 -34.03 14.77
C THR A 314 12.25 -35.10 13.98
N GLN A 315 12.72 -34.78 12.77
CA GLN A 315 13.53 -35.69 11.96
C GLN A 315 14.94 -35.94 12.54
N TRP A 316 15.55 -34.94 13.18
CA TRP A 316 16.85 -35.10 13.84
C TRP A 316 16.78 -35.88 15.16
N GLN A 317 15.59 -35.97 15.77
CA GLN A 317 15.37 -36.69 17.03
C GLN A 317 14.91 -38.15 16.85
N ALA A 318 14.57 -38.57 15.62
CA ALA A 318 14.14 -39.92 15.27
C ALA A 318 15.32 -40.77 14.76
#